data_AF-A0A7S8C732-F1
#
_entry.id   AF-A0A7S8C732-F1
#
_cell.length_a   1.000
_cell.length_b   1.000
_cell.length_c   1.000
_cell.angle_alpha   90.00
_cell.angle_beta   90.00
_cell.angle_gamma   90.00
#
_symmetry.space_group_name_H-M   'P 1'
#
loop_
_entity.id
_entity.type
_entity.pdbx_description
1 polymer ?
#
loop_
_entity_poly.entity_id
_entity_poly.type
_entity_poly.pdbx_seq_one_letter_code
_entity_poly.pdbx_strand_id
1 'polypeptide(L)'
;MTATVTKAQIGAIHALKARAGLDEEAYRDMLETRTGKRSSTALSRAEAIAVIDHLKLVSNRPGHGVEAAPKPARGAQALDGPYAGVCRALWISAWNLGLVRDRTDRALVSFVRRQTGIDHLNWVRDPMDARQAIEALKSWIAREANVVWDLPAAERRSLGLSPARWRKIAVVDAQRRRLHVLGRPADLPQSFHDLSDTELDDLASELGRAIRRSARQGSA
;
A
#
# COMPACT_ATOMS: atom_id res chain seq x y z
N MET A 1 -3.42 25.11 28.80
CA MET A 1 -2.12 24.84 28.13
C MET A 1 -2.41 24.16 26.81
N THR A 2 -2.21 24.84 25.67
CA THR A 2 -2.39 24.24 24.35
C THR A 2 -1.27 23.24 24.08
N ALA A 3 -1.62 21.98 23.81
CA ALA A 3 -0.65 20.94 23.50
C ALA A 3 0.19 21.33 22.26
N THR A 4 1.51 21.24 22.39
CA THR A 4 2.46 21.54 21.32
C THR A 4 2.43 20.47 20.23
N VAL A 5 2.86 20.85 19.03
CA VAL A 5 2.98 19.94 17.89
C VAL A 5 3.95 18.79 18.19
N THR A 6 3.63 17.59 17.71
CA THR A 6 4.48 16.41 17.87
C THR A 6 5.47 16.24 16.69
N LYS A 7 6.58 15.54 16.91
CA LYS A 7 7.55 15.20 15.85
C LYS A 7 6.91 14.45 14.68
N ALA A 8 5.94 13.58 14.96
CA ALA A 8 5.18 12.86 13.94
C ALA A 8 4.34 13.81 13.06
N GLN A 9 3.72 14.83 13.66
CA GLN A 9 2.96 15.83 12.92
C GLN A 9 3.86 16.72 12.08
N ILE A 10 5.01 17.16 12.61
CA ILE A 10 6.01 17.89 11.83
C ILE A 10 6.46 17.06 10.62
N GLY A 11 6.79 15.78 10.82
CA GLY A 11 7.16 14.87 9.73
C GLY A 11 6.06 14.74 8.66
N ALA A 12 4.80 14.61 9.07
CA ALA A 12 3.67 14.54 8.16
C ALA A 12 3.48 15.82 7.34
N ILE A 13 3.64 16.99 7.97
CA ILE A 13 3.56 18.29 7.29
C ILE A 13 4.63 18.41 6.20
N HIS A 14 5.89 18.06 6.51
CA HIS A 14 6.97 18.14 5.52
C HIS A 14 6.81 17.12 4.37
N ALA A 15 6.33 15.92 4.65
CA ALA A 15 6.02 14.94 3.61
C ALA A 15 4.89 15.42 2.68
N LEU A 16 3.84 16.03 3.23
CA LEU A 16 2.73 16.57 2.45
C LEU A 16 3.10 17.85 1.70
N LYS A 17 3.94 18.71 2.28
CA LYS A 17 4.54 19.87 1.60
C LYS A 17 5.26 19.43 0.33
N ALA A 18 6.13 18.41 0.43
CA ALA A 18 6.85 17.86 -0.71
C ALA A 18 5.90 17.30 -1.78
N ARG A 19 4.85 16.58 -1.37
CA ARG A 19 3.82 16.05 -2.27
C ARG A 19 3.00 17.14 -2.98
N ALA A 20 2.71 18.23 -2.29
CA ALA A 20 2.01 19.38 -2.82
C ALA A 20 2.88 20.26 -3.75
N GLY A 21 4.18 19.97 -3.87
CA GLY A 21 5.11 20.75 -4.68
C GLY A 21 5.31 22.18 -4.18
N LEU A 22 5.06 22.46 -2.89
CA LEU A 22 5.27 23.78 -2.32
C LEU A 22 6.76 24.01 -2.05
N ASP A 23 7.29 25.11 -2.58
CA ASP A 23 8.60 25.61 -2.17
C ASP A 23 8.57 26.14 -0.72
N GLU A 24 9.73 26.51 -0.18
CA GLU A 24 9.86 26.94 1.21
C GLU A 24 9.12 28.26 1.50
N GLU A 25 9.07 29.20 0.57
CA GLU A 25 8.44 30.50 0.80
C GLU A 25 6.91 30.39 0.72
N ALA A 26 6.39 29.73 -0.31
CA ALA A 26 4.97 29.44 -0.47
C ALA A 26 4.42 28.61 0.70
N TYR A 27 5.24 27.70 1.25
CA TYR A 27 4.91 26.95 2.45
C TYR A 27 4.80 27.84 3.70
N ARG A 28 5.73 28.78 3.90
CA ARG A 28 5.70 29.70 5.05
C ARG A 28 4.53 30.67 4.99
N ASP A 29 4.24 31.19 3.81
CA ASP A 29 3.09 32.09 3.60
C ASP A 29 1.76 31.38 3.81
N MET A 30 1.65 30.11 3.39
CA MET A 30 0.49 29.27 3.67
C MET A 30 0.32 29.02 5.18
N LEU A 31 1.41 28.77 5.91
CA LEU A 31 1.34 28.61 7.37
C LEU A 31 0.90 29.91 8.04
N GLU A 32 1.46 31.05 7.65
CA GLU A 32 1.14 32.34 8.23
C GLU A 32 -0.31 32.74 7.98
N THR A 33 -0.80 32.56 6.76
CA THR A 33 -2.19 32.88 6.41
C THR A 33 -3.19 32.07 7.23
N ARG A 34 -2.86 30.81 7.57
CA ARG A 34 -3.80 29.87 8.22
C ARG A 34 -3.67 29.81 9.73
N THR A 35 -2.48 30.08 10.27
CA THR A 35 -2.18 29.90 11.69
C THR A 35 -1.49 31.11 12.31
N GLY A 36 -1.21 32.17 11.54
CA GLY A 36 -0.45 33.35 11.98
C GLY A 36 1.02 33.04 12.31
N LYS A 37 1.55 31.88 11.90
CA LYS A 37 2.89 31.40 12.26
C LYS A 37 3.64 30.97 11.02
N ARG A 38 4.93 31.30 10.93
CA ARG A 38 5.77 30.92 9.78
C ARG A 38 6.54 29.60 9.96
N SER A 39 6.32 28.86 11.06
CA SER A 39 7.02 27.60 11.34
C SER A 39 6.10 26.49 11.82
N SER A 40 6.30 25.27 11.29
CA SER A 40 5.60 24.05 11.73
C SER A 40 5.91 23.69 13.18
N THR A 41 7.07 24.07 13.71
CA THR A 41 7.45 23.79 15.12
C THR A 41 6.75 24.72 16.11
N ALA A 42 6.20 25.85 15.65
CA ALA A 42 5.46 26.80 16.49
C ALA A 42 3.95 26.46 16.58
N LEU A 43 3.50 25.44 15.85
CA LEU A 43 2.10 25.04 15.81
C LEU A 43 1.68 24.35 17.12
N SER A 44 0.42 24.55 17.50
CA SER A 44 -0.28 23.66 18.40
C SER A 44 -0.68 22.38 17.67
N ARG A 45 -1.03 21.34 18.44
CA ARG A 45 -1.50 20.07 17.88
C ARG A 45 -2.74 20.25 16.97
N ALA A 46 -3.66 21.14 17.34
CA ALA A 46 -4.88 21.41 16.57
C ALA A 46 -4.58 22.14 15.25
N GLU A 47 -3.74 23.17 15.30
CA GLU A 47 -3.28 23.88 14.09
C GLU A 47 -2.51 22.94 13.17
N ALA A 48 -1.67 22.05 13.71
CA ALA A 48 -0.94 21.06 12.92
C ALA A 48 -1.89 20.07 12.22
N ILE A 49 -2.97 19.62 12.87
CA ILE A 49 -4.00 18.78 12.22
C ILE A 49 -4.67 19.56 11.08
N ALA A 50 -5.07 20.81 11.31
CA ALA A 50 -5.71 21.63 10.30
C ALA A 50 -4.80 21.92 9.09
N VAL A 51 -3.49 22.10 9.31
CA VAL A 51 -2.49 22.25 8.25
C VAL A 51 -2.31 20.94 7.48
N ILE A 52 -2.22 19.80 8.17
CA ILE A 52 -2.12 18.48 7.54
C ILE A 52 -3.31 18.22 6.62
N ASP A 53 -4.53 18.50 7.08
CA ASP A 53 -5.74 18.25 6.28
C ASP A 53 -5.84 19.19 5.08
N HIS A 54 -5.38 20.43 5.23
CA HIS A 54 -5.27 21.34 4.09
C HIS A 54 -4.24 20.87 3.06
N LEU A 55 -3.06 20.44 3.49
CA LEU A 55 -2.03 19.95 2.58
C LEU A 55 -2.46 18.67 1.87
N LYS A 56 -3.20 17.77 2.53
CA LYS A 56 -3.82 16.61 1.86
C LYS A 56 -4.76 17.03 0.72
N LEU A 57 -5.55 18.08 0.93
CA LEU A 57 -6.48 18.60 -0.07
C LEU A 57 -5.72 19.22 -1.26
N VAL A 58 -4.67 19.98 -0.98
CA VAL A 58 -3.83 20.63 -2.01
C VAL A 58 -3.02 19.59 -2.78
N SER A 59 -2.41 18.62 -2.10
CA SER A 59 -1.64 17.53 -2.72
C SER A 59 -2.49 16.56 -3.55
N ASN A 60 -3.82 16.58 -3.37
CA ASN A 60 -4.77 15.77 -4.14
C ASN A 60 -5.41 16.55 -5.30
N ARG A 61 -5.04 17.81 -5.57
CA ARG A 61 -5.54 18.54 -6.75
C ARG A 61 -4.82 18.06 -8.01
N PRO A 62 -5.54 17.81 -9.13
CA PRO A 62 -4.91 17.46 -10.39
C PRO A 62 -4.03 18.62 -10.88
N GLY A 63 -2.73 18.38 -11.04
CA GLY A 63 -1.80 19.29 -11.73
C GLY A 63 -0.61 19.82 -10.92
N HIS A 64 -0.52 19.57 -9.61
CA HIS A 64 0.62 20.01 -8.79
C HIS A 64 1.06 18.86 -7.88
N GLY A 65 2.07 18.09 -8.30
CA GLY A 65 2.67 17.02 -7.50
C GLY A 65 3.08 15.82 -8.34
N VAL A 66 4.39 15.52 -8.28
CA VAL A 66 5.11 14.32 -8.77
C VAL A 66 4.21 13.08 -8.83
N GLU A 67 4.19 12.42 -10.00
CA GLU A 67 3.44 11.21 -10.36
C GLU A 67 2.37 10.78 -9.34
N ALA A 68 1.15 11.27 -9.57
CA ALA A 68 -0.03 10.81 -8.86
C ALA A 68 -0.05 9.28 -8.84
N ALA A 69 -0.13 8.70 -7.63
CA ALA A 69 -0.51 7.30 -7.47
C ALA A 69 -1.71 7.03 -8.39
N PRO A 70 -1.69 5.93 -9.15
CA PRO A 70 -2.62 5.72 -10.26
C PRO A 70 -4.07 5.92 -9.78
N LYS A 71 -4.82 6.76 -10.50
CA LYS A 71 -6.24 7.04 -10.22
C LYS A 71 -6.98 5.72 -9.95
N PRO A 72 -7.86 5.66 -8.93
CA PRO A 72 -8.63 4.46 -8.67
C PRO A 72 -9.39 4.08 -9.95
N ALA A 73 -9.20 2.83 -10.38
CA ALA A 73 -9.89 2.30 -11.55
C ALA A 73 -11.41 2.44 -11.37
N ARG A 74 -12.13 2.69 -12.47
CA ARG A 74 -13.59 2.77 -12.52
C ARG A 74 -14.21 1.61 -11.71
N GLY A 75 -14.91 1.93 -10.62
CA GLY A 75 -15.51 0.93 -9.70
C GLY A 75 -14.91 0.88 -8.28
N ALA A 76 -13.99 1.77 -7.92
CA ALA A 76 -13.50 1.86 -6.55
C ALA A 76 -14.61 2.38 -5.61
N GLN A 77 -15.12 1.48 -4.77
CA GLN A 77 -15.76 1.84 -3.51
C GLN A 77 -14.69 2.54 -2.67
N ALA A 78 -14.98 3.68 -2.05
CA ALA A 78 -13.99 4.42 -1.27
C ALA A 78 -13.66 3.68 0.03
N LEU A 79 -12.83 2.64 -0.06
CA LEU A 79 -12.26 1.93 1.08
C LEU A 79 -11.20 2.84 1.70
N ASP A 80 -11.59 3.60 2.71
CA ASP A 80 -10.77 4.59 3.40
C ASP A 80 -10.64 4.25 4.90
N GLY A 81 -9.40 4.24 5.37
CA GLY A 81 -9.04 3.93 6.75
C GLY A 81 -7.56 3.55 6.87
N PRO A 82 -7.00 3.57 8.09
CA PRO A 82 -5.59 3.27 8.34
C PRO A 82 -5.16 1.88 7.84
N TYR A 83 -6.09 0.92 7.75
CA TYR A 83 -5.80 -0.45 7.32
C TYR A 83 -6.16 -0.74 5.85
N ALA A 84 -6.85 0.19 5.17
CA ALA A 84 -7.31 -0.01 3.79
C ALA A 84 -6.13 -0.23 2.82
N GLY A 85 -5.02 0.48 3.01
CA GLY A 85 -3.82 0.33 2.18
C GLY A 85 -3.21 -1.07 2.26
N VAL A 86 -3.15 -1.66 3.45
CA VAL A 86 -2.61 -3.03 3.65
C VAL A 86 -3.50 -4.07 3.00
N CYS A 87 -4.83 -3.94 3.18
CA CYS A 87 -5.78 -4.88 2.58
C CYS A 87 -5.75 -4.81 1.05
N ARG A 88 -5.66 -3.59 0.48
CA ARG A 88 -5.52 -3.38 -0.96
C ARG A 88 -4.21 -3.96 -1.49
N ALA A 89 -3.10 -3.79 -0.78
CA ALA A 89 -1.81 -4.35 -1.18
C ALA A 89 -1.85 -5.90 -1.22
N LEU A 90 -2.49 -6.54 -0.23
CA LEU A 90 -2.69 -7.99 -0.24
C LEU A 90 -3.60 -8.44 -1.39
N TRP A 91 -4.67 -7.69 -1.68
CA TRP A 91 -5.55 -7.98 -2.81
C TRP A 91 -4.85 -7.85 -4.16
N ILE A 92 -4.01 -6.82 -4.33
CA ILE A 92 -3.16 -6.65 -5.52
C ILE A 92 -2.16 -7.80 -5.62
N SER A 93 -1.59 -8.26 -4.49
CA SER A 93 -0.71 -9.44 -4.48
C SER A 93 -1.45 -10.68 -4.96
N ALA A 94 -2.68 -10.92 -4.49
CA ALA A 94 -3.52 -12.02 -4.97
C ALA A 94 -3.84 -11.91 -6.47
N TRP A 95 -4.07 -10.70 -6.98
CA TRP A 95 -4.25 -10.44 -8.41
C TRP A 95 -2.97 -10.75 -9.20
N ASN A 96 -1.81 -10.33 -8.71
CA ASN A 96 -0.51 -10.60 -9.32
C ASN A 96 -0.11 -12.09 -9.25
N LEU A 97 -0.62 -12.84 -8.27
CA LEU A 97 -0.50 -14.29 -8.24
C LEU A 97 -1.52 -15.01 -9.13
N GLY A 98 -2.44 -14.26 -9.75
CA GLY A 98 -3.49 -14.81 -10.61
C GLY A 98 -4.59 -15.56 -9.85
N LEU A 99 -4.74 -15.32 -8.55
CA LEU A 99 -5.76 -15.96 -7.70
C LEU A 99 -7.14 -15.30 -7.86
N VAL A 100 -7.18 -14.02 -8.20
CA VAL A 100 -8.43 -13.26 -8.39
C VAL A 100 -8.55 -12.76 -9.82
N ARG A 101 -9.79 -12.63 -10.30
CA ARG A 101 -10.12 -12.10 -11.65
C ARG A 101 -10.54 -10.63 -11.62
N ASP A 102 -10.93 -10.12 -10.47
CA ASP A 102 -11.35 -8.72 -10.27
C ASP A 102 -10.49 -8.10 -9.16
N ARG A 103 -9.67 -7.09 -9.53
CA ARG A 103 -8.76 -6.40 -8.62
C ARG A 103 -9.41 -5.22 -7.87
N THR A 104 -10.71 -4.96 -8.06
CA THR A 104 -11.40 -3.80 -7.49
C THR A 104 -11.62 -3.94 -5.98
N ASP A 105 -11.74 -2.80 -5.29
CA ASP A 105 -12.06 -2.74 -3.86
C ASP A 105 -13.40 -3.41 -3.53
N ARG A 106 -14.37 -3.36 -4.45
CA ARG A 106 -15.67 -4.06 -4.31
C ARG A 106 -15.49 -5.58 -4.21
N ALA A 107 -14.60 -6.15 -5.03
CA ALA A 107 -14.31 -7.58 -4.99
C ALA A 107 -13.55 -7.97 -3.71
N LEU A 108 -12.63 -7.12 -3.25
CA LEU A 108 -11.96 -7.25 -1.96
C LEU A 108 -12.98 -7.27 -0.81
N VAL A 109 -13.87 -6.28 -0.72
CA VAL A 109 -14.92 -6.21 0.30
C VAL A 109 -15.78 -7.47 0.28
N SER A 110 -16.19 -7.91 -0.91
CA SER A 110 -17.00 -9.12 -1.08
C SER A 110 -16.26 -10.37 -0.59
N PHE A 111 -14.96 -10.45 -0.82
CA PHE A 111 -14.12 -11.54 -0.30
C PHE A 111 -14.05 -11.50 1.22
N VAL A 112 -13.72 -10.34 1.81
CA VAL A 112 -13.61 -10.18 3.27
C VAL A 112 -14.92 -10.57 3.94
N ARG A 113 -16.06 -10.04 3.46
CA ARG A 113 -17.39 -10.39 3.96
C ARG A 113 -17.62 -11.91 3.99
N ARG A 114 -17.28 -12.62 2.91
CA ARG A 114 -17.44 -14.09 2.84
C ARG A 114 -16.51 -14.85 3.78
N GLN A 115 -15.30 -14.33 4.05
CA GLN A 115 -14.31 -15.03 4.87
C GLN A 115 -14.48 -14.77 6.37
N THR A 116 -14.94 -13.59 6.74
CA THR A 116 -14.97 -13.15 8.15
C THR A 116 -16.39 -12.92 8.68
N GLY A 117 -17.41 -12.83 7.82
CA GLY A 117 -18.76 -12.45 8.20
C GLY A 117 -18.95 -10.95 8.50
N ILE A 118 -17.93 -10.12 8.24
CA ILE A 118 -18.00 -8.68 8.48
C ILE A 118 -18.79 -8.01 7.35
N ASP A 119 -19.97 -7.48 7.70
CA ASP A 119 -20.96 -6.98 6.75
C ASP A 119 -20.90 -5.46 6.50
N HIS A 120 -20.19 -4.69 7.34
CA HIS A 120 -20.09 -3.22 7.22
C HIS A 120 -18.78 -2.76 6.57
N LEU A 121 -18.77 -1.67 5.81
CA LEU A 121 -17.56 -1.18 5.10
C LEU A 121 -16.48 -0.55 6.01
N ASN A 122 -16.84 -0.15 7.24
CA ASN A 122 -15.95 0.56 8.16
C ASN A 122 -14.92 -0.35 8.87
N TRP A 123 -14.90 -1.64 8.55
CA TRP A 123 -14.00 -2.63 9.14
C TRP A 123 -12.52 -2.27 8.94
N VAL A 124 -12.20 -1.46 7.93
CA VAL A 124 -10.84 -0.93 7.67
C VAL A 124 -10.39 0.18 8.63
N ARG A 125 -11.27 0.64 9.52
CA ARG A 125 -10.98 1.65 10.55
C ARG A 125 -10.89 1.04 11.95
N ASP A 126 -11.57 -0.07 12.17
CA ASP A 126 -11.48 -0.82 13.42
C ASP A 126 -10.26 -1.76 13.41
N PRO A 127 -9.36 -1.71 14.42
CA PRO A 127 -8.17 -2.55 14.47
C PRO A 127 -8.44 -4.06 14.55
N MET A 128 -9.51 -4.48 15.23
CA MET A 128 -9.83 -5.91 15.41
C MET A 128 -10.36 -6.51 14.12
N ASP A 129 -11.30 -5.82 13.48
CA ASP A 129 -11.88 -6.24 12.21
C ASP A 129 -10.85 -6.19 11.07
N ALA A 130 -10.04 -5.14 11.03
CA ALA A 130 -8.95 -5.05 10.07
C ALA A 130 -7.94 -6.19 10.23
N ARG A 131 -7.59 -6.56 11.48
CA ARG A 131 -6.73 -7.72 11.74
C ARG A 131 -7.35 -9.01 11.23
N GLN A 132 -8.64 -9.25 11.49
CA GLN A 132 -9.33 -10.44 10.99
C GLN A 132 -9.30 -10.51 9.46
N ALA A 133 -9.60 -9.41 8.77
CA ALA A 133 -9.56 -9.33 7.32
C ALA A 133 -8.14 -9.54 6.75
N ILE A 134 -7.11 -8.93 7.36
CA ILE A 134 -5.72 -9.09 6.96
C ILE A 134 -5.26 -10.54 7.11
N GLU A 135 -5.56 -11.19 8.23
CA GLU A 135 -5.16 -12.59 8.45
C GLU A 135 -5.93 -13.55 7.54
N ALA A 136 -7.22 -13.29 7.28
CA ALA A 136 -7.99 -14.05 6.29
C ALA A 136 -7.37 -13.95 4.89
N LEU A 137 -7.00 -12.75 4.44
CA LEU A 137 -6.30 -12.53 3.17
C LEU A 137 -4.95 -13.26 3.13
N LYS A 138 -4.10 -13.08 4.16
CA LYS A 138 -2.78 -13.71 4.23
C LYS A 138 -2.89 -15.24 4.19
N SER A 139 -3.73 -15.81 5.06
CA SER A 139 -3.91 -17.26 5.17
C SER A 139 -4.40 -17.86 3.86
N TRP A 140 -5.40 -17.24 3.23
CA TRP A 140 -5.91 -17.67 1.94
C TRP A 140 -4.84 -17.63 0.86
N ILE A 141 -4.13 -16.50 0.68
CA ILE A 141 -3.09 -16.38 -0.35
C ILE A 141 -1.94 -17.37 -0.08
N ALA A 142 -1.54 -17.54 1.18
CA ALA A 142 -0.49 -18.50 1.54
C ALA A 142 -0.87 -19.92 1.14
N ARG A 143 -2.13 -20.31 1.37
CA ARG A 143 -2.64 -21.62 0.98
C ARG A 143 -2.66 -21.81 -0.54
N GLU A 144 -3.19 -20.85 -1.30
CA GLU A 144 -3.41 -21.01 -2.75
C GLU A 144 -2.13 -20.82 -3.60
N ALA A 145 -1.17 -20.06 -3.09
CA ALA A 145 0.03 -19.67 -3.85
C ALA A 145 1.35 -19.99 -3.15
N ASN A 146 1.31 -20.66 -1.99
CA ASN A 146 2.48 -21.02 -1.19
C ASN A 146 3.39 -19.81 -0.89
N VAL A 147 2.78 -18.70 -0.46
CA VAL A 147 3.46 -17.46 -0.07
C VAL A 147 3.86 -17.53 1.40
N VAL A 148 5.14 -17.27 1.68
CA VAL A 148 5.67 -17.19 3.05
C VAL A 148 5.72 -15.73 3.50
N TRP A 149 4.65 -15.28 4.17
CA TRP A 149 4.48 -13.86 4.50
C TRP A 149 5.44 -13.31 5.55
N ASP A 150 5.94 -14.18 6.41
CA ASP A 150 6.69 -13.79 7.60
C ASP A 150 8.01 -14.58 7.62
N LEU A 151 9.11 -13.85 7.71
CA LEU A 151 10.45 -14.37 7.92
C LEU A 151 10.85 -14.12 9.38
N PRO A 152 11.51 -15.06 10.07
CA PRO A 152 11.98 -14.86 11.43
C PRO A 152 12.74 -13.53 11.58
N ALA A 153 12.46 -12.80 12.67
CA ALA A 153 12.98 -11.44 12.81
C ALA A 153 14.52 -11.38 12.87
N ALA A 154 15.19 -12.44 13.32
CA ALA A 154 16.65 -12.53 13.31
C ALA A 154 17.19 -12.61 11.87
N GLU A 155 16.69 -13.55 11.07
CA GLU A 155 17.07 -13.76 9.68
C GLU A 155 16.74 -12.56 8.80
N ARG A 156 15.54 -11.98 8.98
CA ARG A 156 15.18 -10.77 8.25
C ARG A 156 16.11 -9.59 8.56
N ARG A 157 16.58 -9.47 9.80
CA ARG A 157 17.53 -8.43 10.22
C ARG A 157 18.94 -8.69 9.67
N SER A 158 19.41 -9.93 9.64
CA SER A 158 20.72 -10.25 9.04
C SER A 158 20.76 -9.95 7.54
N LEU A 159 19.61 -10.03 6.86
CA LEU A 159 19.45 -9.64 5.46
C LEU A 159 19.20 -8.12 5.26
N GLY A 160 19.09 -7.33 6.33
CA GLY A 160 18.79 -5.89 6.23
C GLY A 160 17.38 -5.58 5.69
N LEU A 161 16.43 -6.51 5.78
CA LEU A 161 15.10 -6.37 5.17
C LEU A 161 14.05 -5.83 6.14
N SER A 162 13.17 -4.95 5.66
CA SER A 162 11.95 -4.58 6.38
C SER A 162 10.86 -5.66 6.20
N PRO A 163 9.84 -5.76 7.08
CA PRO A 163 8.73 -6.69 6.86
C PRO A 163 7.98 -6.42 5.55
N ALA A 164 7.83 -5.16 5.16
CA ALA A 164 7.18 -4.79 3.91
C ALA A 164 7.99 -5.25 2.69
N ARG A 165 9.30 -5.03 2.71
CA ARG A 165 10.22 -5.45 1.64
C ARG A 165 10.26 -6.97 1.50
N TRP A 166 10.31 -7.71 2.61
CA TRP A 166 10.19 -9.17 2.59
C TRP A 166 8.92 -9.65 1.90
N ARG A 167 7.76 -9.04 2.21
CA ARG A 167 6.48 -9.45 1.61
C ARG A 167 6.47 -9.25 0.09
N LYS A 168 7.10 -8.18 -0.43
CA LYS A 168 7.27 -8.00 -1.88
C LYS A 168 8.10 -9.14 -2.48
N ILE A 169 9.24 -9.45 -1.88
CA ILE A 169 10.12 -10.55 -2.29
C ILE A 169 9.37 -11.89 -2.26
N ALA A 170 8.63 -12.18 -1.19
CA ALA A 170 7.86 -13.41 -1.04
C ALA A 170 6.80 -13.58 -2.14
N VAL A 171 6.16 -12.49 -2.58
CA VAL A 171 5.21 -12.51 -3.70
C VAL A 171 5.91 -12.81 -5.02
N VAL A 172 7.01 -12.11 -5.33
CA VAL A 172 7.80 -12.36 -6.56
C VAL A 172 8.31 -13.80 -6.61
N ASP A 173 8.80 -14.30 -5.48
CA ASP A 173 9.29 -15.67 -5.36
C ASP A 173 8.17 -16.72 -5.55
N ALA A 174 6.98 -16.46 -5.01
CA ALA A 174 5.81 -17.29 -5.27
C ALA A 174 5.38 -17.24 -6.76
N GLN A 175 5.50 -16.09 -7.42
CA GLN A 175 5.25 -15.98 -8.86
C GLN A 175 6.25 -16.76 -9.69
N ARG A 176 7.54 -16.71 -9.34
CA ARG A 176 8.61 -17.54 -9.95
C ARG A 176 8.24 -19.03 -9.88
N ARG A 177 7.89 -19.53 -8.69
CA ARG A 177 7.44 -20.92 -8.52
C ARG A 177 6.21 -21.25 -9.36
N ARG A 178 5.21 -20.35 -9.36
CA ARG A 178 3.97 -20.56 -10.10
C ARG A 178 4.18 -20.62 -11.61
N LEU A 179 5.03 -19.75 -12.15
CA LEU A 179 5.40 -19.76 -13.56
C LEU A 179 6.12 -21.05 -13.97
N HIS A 180 6.98 -21.56 -13.09
CA HIS A 180 7.62 -22.86 -13.30
C HIS A 180 6.60 -24.00 -13.39
N VAL A 181 5.63 -24.05 -12.46
CA VAL A 181 4.52 -25.05 -12.49
C VAL A 181 3.66 -24.91 -13.75
N LEU A 182 3.50 -23.69 -14.28
CA LEU A 182 2.77 -23.43 -15.51
C LEU A 182 3.57 -23.74 -16.79
N GLY A 183 4.77 -24.33 -16.68
CA GLY A 183 5.62 -24.67 -17.83
C GLY A 183 6.20 -23.44 -18.53
N ARG A 184 6.29 -22.30 -17.84
CA ARG A 184 6.79 -21.03 -18.39
C ARG A 184 7.82 -20.40 -17.45
N PRO A 185 8.95 -21.06 -17.17
CA PRO A 185 9.98 -20.50 -16.32
C PRO A 185 10.44 -19.14 -16.88
N ALA A 186 10.58 -18.16 -15.99
CA ALA A 186 11.16 -16.87 -16.31
C ALA A 186 12.65 -16.91 -15.97
N ASP A 187 13.48 -16.29 -16.80
CA ASP A 187 14.89 -16.07 -16.50
C ASP A 187 14.98 -14.96 -15.44
N LEU A 188 15.21 -15.37 -14.18
CA LEU A 188 15.17 -14.52 -13.01
C LEU A 188 16.40 -14.77 -12.15
N PRO A 189 16.90 -13.76 -11.42
CA PRO A 189 18.02 -13.97 -10.51
C PRO A 189 17.70 -15.01 -9.44
N GLN A 190 18.75 -15.62 -8.88
CA GLN A 190 18.62 -16.62 -7.82
C GLN A 190 17.93 -16.04 -6.58
N SER A 191 18.22 -14.77 -6.28
CA SER A 191 17.69 -13.99 -5.17
C SER A 191 17.15 -12.63 -5.65
N PHE A 192 16.23 -12.06 -4.87
CA PHE A 192 15.64 -10.74 -5.12
C PHE A 192 16.01 -9.71 -4.04
N HIS A 193 16.94 -10.03 -3.14
CA HIS A 193 17.29 -9.16 -2.01
C HIS A 193 17.92 -7.82 -2.43
N ASP A 194 18.60 -7.80 -3.58
CA ASP A 194 19.31 -6.64 -4.12
C ASP A 194 18.40 -5.71 -4.94
N LEU A 195 17.21 -6.16 -5.33
CA LEU A 195 16.26 -5.35 -6.10
C LEU A 195 15.61 -4.28 -5.23
N SER A 196 15.55 -3.04 -5.70
CA SER A 196 14.82 -1.95 -5.05
C SER A 196 13.33 -2.24 -4.90
N ASP A 197 12.65 -1.50 -4.03
CA ASP A 197 11.20 -1.67 -3.82
C ASP A 197 10.38 -1.38 -5.09
N THR A 198 10.87 -0.52 -5.98
CA THR A 198 10.25 -0.21 -7.28
C THR A 198 10.45 -1.36 -8.27
N GLU A 199 11.67 -1.87 -8.39
CA GLU A 199 11.97 -3.03 -9.25
C GLU A 199 11.16 -4.26 -8.85
N LEU A 200 10.96 -4.48 -7.54
CA LEU A 200 10.11 -5.54 -7.03
C LEU A 200 8.63 -5.35 -7.42
N ASP A 201 8.10 -4.12 -7.38
CA ASP A 201 6.71 -3.83 -7.76
C ASP A 201 6.49 -4.01 -9.27
N ASP A 202 7.45 -3.57 -10.07
CA ASP A 202 7.44 -3.72 -11.54
C ASP A 202 7.52 -5.18 -11.93
N LEU A 203 8.45 -5.92 -11.34
CA LEU A 203 8.61 -7.35 -11.56
C LEU A 203 7.35 -8.11 -11.13
N ALA A 204 6.78 -7.80 -9.96
CA ALA A 204 5.54 -8.43 -9.51
C ALA A 204 4.37 -8.18 -10.48
N SER A 205 4.30 -6.98 -11.06
CA SER A 205 3.29 -6.61 -12.05
C SER A 205 3.50 -7.33 -13.38
N GLU A 206 4.76 -7.45 -13.83
CA GLU A 206 5.14 -8.17 -15.04
C GLU A 206 4.83 -9.66 -14.95
N LEU A 207 5.38 -10.35 -13.94
CA LEU A 207 5.16 -11.78 -13.74
C LEU A 207 3.66 -12.07 -13.55
N GLY A 208 2.93 -11.18 -12.86
CA GLY A 208 1.49 -11.33 -12.70
C GLY A 208 0.72 -11.21 -14.01
N ARG A 209 1.14 -10.35 -14.94
CA ARG A 209 0.58 -10.33 -16.30
C ARG A 209 0.88 -11.64 -17.03
N ALA A 210 2.09 -12.18 -16.91
CA ALA A 210 2.45 -13.46 -17.52
C ALA A 210 1.59 -14.62 -16.99
N ILE A 211 1.47 -14.76 -15.67
CA ILE A 211 0.64 -15.78 -15.02
C ILE A 211 -0.81 -15.72 -15.50
N ARG A 212 -1.42 -14.53 -15.48
CA ARG A 212 -2.83 -14.35 -15.89
C ARG A 212 -3.05 -14.60 -17.38
N ARG A 213 -2.07 -14.35 -18.24
CA ARG A 213 -2.14 -14.72 -19.67
C ARG A 213 -2.16 -16.23 -19.85
N SER A 214 -1.31 -16.96 -19.13
CA SER A 214 -1.26 -18.43 -19.19
C SER A 214 -2.55 -19.08 -18.70
N ALA A 215 -3.16 -18.55 -17.63
CA ALA A 215 -4.42 -19.06 -17.11
C ALA A 215 -5.60 -18.91 -18.09
N ARG A 216 -5.53 -17.99 -19.05
CA ARG A 216 -6.56 -17.83 -20.10
C ARG A 216 -6.36 -18.79 -21.28
N GLN A 217 -5.14 -19.24 -21.51
CA GLN A 217 -4.79 -20.11 -22.65
C GLN A 217 -5.07 -21.59 -22.36
N GLY A 218 -5.09 -22.00 -21.09
CA GLY A 218 -5.42 -23.37 -20.68
C GLY A 218 -6.91 -23.64 -20.40
N SER A 219 -7.81 -22.73 -20.76
CA SER A 219 -9.28 -22.90 -20.63
C SER A 219 -10.00 -22.93 -21.99
N ALA A 220 -9.25 -23.18 -23.07
CA ALA A 220 -9.75 -23.40 -24.41
C ALA A 220 -9.58 -24.88 -24.79
#